data_AF-A0A843E270-F1
#
_entry.id   AF-A0A843E270-F1
#
_cell.length_a   1.000
_cell.length_b   1.000
_cell.length_c   1.000
_cell.angle_alpha   90.00
_cell.angle_beta   90.00
_cell.angle_gamma   90.00
#
_symmetry.space_group_name_H-M   'P 1'
#
loop_
_entity.id
_entity.type
_entity.pdbx_description
1 polymer ?
#
loop_
_entity_poly.entity_id
_entity_poly.type
_entity_poly.pdbx_seq_one_letter_code
_entity_poly.pdbx_strand_id
1 'polypeptide(L)'
;MNKHEFLAQLRNGLSGLPRKDIEERLTFYSEMIDDRMEEGYSEEESVEAVGTVDEIVEQIIAETPFTRIAKERIKPKRELENWEIALIVISFPIWFSLAIVAVAVVLSIYVLLLATFLLLWIVFATLVALSVASVVTGSVVLFSEPLTGVAVYGIASASAGLSILMFFGCKVATRYILKLSKDLAVWIKNLFIKKEVA
;
A
#
# COMPACT_ATOMS: atom_id res chain seq x y z
N MET A 1 32.33 41.02 -15.48
CA MET A 1 32.35 39.81 -14.63
C MET A 1 33.66 39.10 -14.91
N ASN A 2 34.34 38.56 -13.89
CA ASN A 2 35.62 37.89 -14.11
C ASN A 2 35.44 36.45 -14.61
N LYS A 3 36.43 35.85 -15.27
CA LYS A 3 36.37 34.48 -15.81
C LYS A 3 35.97 33.46 -14.74
N HIS A 4 36.57 33.57 -13.55
CA HIS A 4 36.25 32.69 -12.42
C HIS A 4 34.77 32.79 -11.99
N GLU A 5 34.21 33.99 -12.01
CA GLU A 5 32.83 34.25 -11.61
C GLU A 5 31.86 33.74 -12.68
N PHE A 6 32.20 33.94 -13.96
CA PHE A 6 31.47 33.37 -15.11
C PHE A 6 31.39 31.84 -15.03
N LEU A 7 32.54 31.16 -14.89
CA LEU A 7 32.59 29.69 -14.83
C LEU A 7 31.88 29.12 -13.58
N ALA A 8 31.94 29.84 -12.45
CA ALA A 8 31.22 29.44 -11.24
C ALA A 8 29.69 29.53 -11.43
N GLN A 9 29.20 30.60 -12.06
CA GLN A 9 27.77 30.76 -12.35
C GLN A 9 27.30 29.74 -13.40
N LEU A 10 28.09 29.51 -14.45
CA LEU A 10 27.80 28.50 -15.48
C LEU A 10 27.72 27.09 -14.89
N ARG A 11 28.63 26.73 -13.97
CA ARG A 11 28.59 25.45 -13.26
C ARG A 11 27.31 25.25 -12.44
N ASN A 12 26.83 26.32 -11.79
CA ASN A 12 25.59 26.28 -11.01
C ASN A 12 24.36 26.13 -11.92
N GLY A 13 24.31 26.87 -13.03
CA GLY A 13 23.23 26.77 -14.02
C GLY A 13 23.14 25.38 -14.67
N LEU A 14 24.29 24.73 -14.90
CA LEU A 14 24.37 23.40 -15.52
C LEU A 14 24.26 22.23 -14.54
N SER A 15 23.97 22.47 -13.25
CA SER A 15 23.93 21.43 -12.20
C SER A 15 22.92 20.28 -12.45
N GLY A 16 22.02 20.42 -13.42
CA GLY A 16 21.09 19.38 -13.86
C GLY A 16 21.65 18.35 -14.85
N LEU A 17 22.88 18.54 -15.34
CA LEU A 17 23.52 17.69 -16.35
C LEU A 17 24.51 16.68 -15.74
N PRO A 18 24.91 15.63 -16.48
CA PRO A 18 25.98 14.73 -16.06
C PRO A 18 27.28 15.50 -15.78
N ARG A 19 27.99 15.15 -14.69
CA ARG A 19 29.25 15.82 -14.29
C ARG A 19 30.28 15.96 -15.41
N LYS A 20 30.41 14.91 -16.24
CA LYS A 20 31.33 14.91 -17.39
C LYS A 20 30.97 15.99 -18.41
N ASP A 21 29.68 16.14 -18.70
CA ASP A 21 29.18 17.12 -19.67
C ASP A 21 29.36 18.55 -19.11
N ILE A 22 29.18 18.74 -17.79
CA ILE A 22 29.43 20.03 -17.13
C ILE A 22 30.91 20.41 -17.26
N GLU A 23 31.84 19.50 -16.95
CA GLU A 23 33.28 19.75 -17.04
C GLU A 23 33.72 20.05 -18.48
N GLU A 24 33.20 19.29 -19.46
CA GLU A 24 33.48 19.52 -20.89
C GLU A 24 33.03 20.91 -21.34
N ARG A 25 31.83 21.34 -20.95
CA ARG A 25 31.33 22.69 -21.28
C ARG A 25 32.13 23.79 -20.58
N LEU A 26 32.49 23.61 -19.31
CA LEU A 26 33.32 24.59 -18.58
C LEU A 26 34.72 24.74 -19.21
N THR A 27 35.33 23.63 -19.64
CA THR A 27 36.63 23.67 -20.35
C THR A 27 36.51 24.39 -21.68
N PHE A 28 35.49 24.08 -22.49
CA PHE A 28 35.25 24.74 -23.78
C PHE A 28 35.14 26.27 -23.65
N TYR A 29 34.33 26.75 -22.71
CA TYR A 29 34.19 28.19 -22.50
C TYR A 29 35.43 28.82 -21.85
N SER A 30 36.16 28.08 -21.02
CA SER A 30 37.44 28.55 -20.48
C SER A 30 38.46 28.77 -21.60
N GLU A 31 38.64 27.78 -22.49
CA GLU A 31 39.54 27.87 -23.64
C GLU A 31 39.16 29.05 -24.55
N MET A 32 37.86 29.22 -24.82
CA MET A 32 37.37 30.30 -25.67
C MET A 32 37.56 31.72 -25.05
N ILE A 33 37.64 31.82 -23.72
CA ILE A 33 38.00 33.07 -23.02
C ILE A 33 39.53 33.24 -23.03
N ASP A 34 40.28 32.16 -22.82
CA ASP A 34 41.74 32.16 -22.82
C ASP A 34 42.31 32.59 -24.17
N ASP A 35 41.79 32.06 -25.29
CA ASP A 35 42.18 32.43 -26.65
C ASP A 35 42.04 33.94 -26.89
N ARG A 36 40.97 34.56 -26.37
CA ARG A 36 40.75 36.01 -26.52
C ARG A 36 41.67 36.83 -25.63
N MET A 37 41.97 36.36 -24.43
CA MET A 37 42.96 37.03 -23.59
C MET A 37 44.37 36.95 -24.21
N GLU A 38 44.70 35.84 -24.89
CA GLU A 38 45.95 35.69 -25.65
C GLU A 38 46.02 36.62 -26.87
N GLU A 39 44.88 36.94 -27.49
CA GLU A 39 44.76 37.96 -28.55
C GLU A 39 44.89 39.43 -28.03
N GLY A 40 44.99 39.63 -26.72
CA GLY A 40 45.26 40.93 -26.09
C GLY A 40 44.02 41.69 -25.61
N TYR A 41 42.85 41.04 -25.57
CA TYR A 41 41.63 41.61 -24.98
C TYR A 41 41.64 41.53 -23.45
N SER A 42 40.92 42.43 -22.78
CA SER A 42 40.73 42.36 -21.34
C SER A 42 39.87 41.15 -20.93
N GLU A 43 40.00 40.71 -19.67
CA GLU A 43 39.23 39.57 -19.15
C GLU A 43 37.72 39.86 -19.19
N GLU A 44 37.30 41.09 -18.88
CA GLU A 44 35.90 41.47 -18.94
C GLU A 44 35.34 41.51 -20.37
N GLU A 45 36.09 42.04 -21.34
CA GLU A 45 35.69 42.06 -22.75
C GLU A 45 35.61 40.64 -23.33
N SER A 46 36.54 39.77 -22.93
CA SER A 46 36.55 38.37 -23.36
C SER A 46 35.32 37.62 -22.87
N VAL A 47 34.91 37.84 -21.62
CA VAL A 47 33.69 37.24 -21.04
C VAL A 47 32.43 37.81 -21.68
N GLU A 48 32.37 39.12 -21.96
CA GLU A 48 31.23 39.76 -22.61
C GLU A 48 31.02 39.25 -24.04
N ALA A 49 32.11 38.97 -24.77
CA ALA A 49 32.08 38.42 -26.13
C ALA A 49 31.57 36.97 -26.21
N VAL A 50 31.62 36.21 -25.10
CA VAL A 50 31.13 34.83 -25.02
C VAL A 50 29.60 34.76 -24.90
N GLY A 51 28.98 35.81 -24.36
CA GLY A 51 27.54 35.87 -24.09
C GLY A 51 27.20 35.72 -22.61
N THR A 52 25.92 35.87 -22.27
CA THR A 52 25.48 35.81 -20.87
C THR A 52 25.34 34.37 -20.38
N VAL A 53 25.57 34.15 -19.08
CA VAL A 53 25.48 32.82 -18.47
C VAL A 53 24.09 32.20 -18.66
N ASP A 54 23.04 32.99 -18.52
CA ASP A 54 21.66 32.51 -18.63
C ASP A 54 21.32 32.04 -20.05
N GLU A 55 21.74 32.78 -21.08
CA GLU A 55 21.53 32.39 -22.49
C GLU A 55 22.27 31.09 -22.82
N ILE A 56 23.51 30.96 -22.34
CA ILE A 56 24.33 29.77 -22.55
C ILE A 56 23.71 28.56 -21.85
N VAL A 57 23.22 28.72 -20.62
CA VAL A 57 22.56 27.66 -19.86
C VAL A 57 21.27 27.23 -20.56
N GLU A 58 20.43 28.18 -21.01
CA GLU A 58 19.18 27.90 -21.71
C GLU A 58 19.43 27.14 -23.02
N GLN A 59 20.43 27.57 -23.80
CA GLN A 59 20.83 26.90 -25.04
C GLN A 59 21.31 25.46 -24.78
N ILE A 60 22.20 25.26 -23.81
CA ILE A 60 22.76 23.93 -23.50
C ILE A 60 21.64 22.98 -23.02
N ILE A 61 20.71 23.47 -22.20
CA ILE A 61 19.57 22.68 -21.72
C ILE A 61 18.63 22.34 -22.88
N ALA A 62 18.35 23.28 -23.78
CA ALA A 62 17.48 23.05 -24.94
C ALA A 62 18.07 22.05 -25.95
N GLU A 63 19.40 22.07 -26.14
CA GLU A 63 20.11 21.12 -27.01
C GLU A 63 20.28 19.73 -26.37
N THR A 64 20.14 19.63 -25.05
CA THR A 64 20.32 18.35 -24.34
C THR A 64 19.04 17.52 -24.38
N PRO A 65 19.06 16.28 -24.89
CA PRO A 65 17.88 15.42 -24.89
C PRO A 65 17.41 15.10 -23.47
N PHE A 66 16.11 15.29 -23.21
CA PHE A 66 15.44 15.06 -21.93
C PHE A 66 15.76 13.70 -21.28
N THR A 67 16.00 12.67 -22.09
CA THR A 67 16.35 11.32 -21.61
C THR A 67 17.69 11.28 -20.86
N ARG A 68 18.65 12.15 -21.21
CA ARG A 68 19.93 12.27 -20.49
C ARG A 68 19.77 12.98 -19.15
N ILE A 69 18.98 14.06 -19.14
CA ILE A 69 18.66 14.85 -17.93
C ILE A 69 17.87 13.97 -16.93
N ALA A 70 16.87 13.23 -17.42
CA ALA A 70 16.10 12.31 -16.61
C ALA A 70 16.96 11.18 -16.01
N LYS A 71 17.89 10.61 -16.80
CA LYS A 71 18.75 9.52 -16.34
C LYS A 71 19.67 9.93 -15.18
N GLU A 72 20.15 11.17 -15.17
CA GLU A 72 20.97 11.67 -14.06
C GLU A 72 20.13 12.00 -12.82
N ARG A 73 18.91 12.54 -13.01
CA ARG A 73 17.96 12.80 -11.91
C ARG A 73 17.44 11.51 -11.25
N ILE A 74 17.43 10.41 -11.98
CA ILE A 74 16.97 9.09 -11.53
C ILE A 74 18.12 8.23 -10.97
N LYS A 75 19.39 8.64 -11.13
CA LYS A 75 20.48 7.92 -10.46
C LYS A 75 20.25 7.94 -8.94
N PRO A 76 20.12 6.78 -8.29
CA PRO A 76 19.98 6.74 -6.85
C PRO A 76 21.23 7.38 -6.23
N LYS A 77 21.01 8.34 -5.33
CA LYS A 77 22.04 9.15 -4.64
C LYS A 77 22.94 8.33 -3.69
N ARG A 78 22.66 7.03 -3.52
CA ARG A 78 23.43 6.05 -2.75
C ARG A 78 23.69 4.83 -3.62
N GLU A 79 24.96 4.53 -3.84
CA GLU A 79 25.39 3.18 -4.14
C GLU A 79 25.18 2.37 -2.85
N LEU A 80 24.12 1.58 -2.80
CA LEU A 80 23.91 0.65 -1.70
C LEU A 80 25.08 -0.34 -1.73
N GLU A 81 25.81 -0.45 -0.63
CA GLU A 81 26.93 -1.39 -0.52
C GLU A 81 26.42 -2.82 -0.81
N ASN A 82 27.24 -3.65 -1.48
CA ASN A 82 26.87 -5.02 -1.85
C ASN A 82 26.37 -5.86 -0.66
N TRP A 83 26.82 -5.54 0.56
CA TRP A 83 26.35 -6.13 1.81
C TRP A 83 24.91 -5.75 2.17
N GLU A 84 24.51 -4.47 2.02
CA GLU A 84 23.12 -4.04 2.23
C GLU A 84 22.18 -4.71 1.22
N ILE A 85 22.62 -4.84 -0.03
CA ILE A 85 21.86 -5.53 -1.09
C ILE A 85 21.73 -7.03 -0.78
N ALA A 86 22.80 -7.69 -0.35
CA ALA A 86 22.77 -9.10 0.02
C ALA A 86 21.85 -9.37 1.23
N LEU A 87 21.88 -8.48 2.24
CA LEU A 87 20.96 -8.53 3.37
C LEU A 87 19.51 -8.34 2.93
N ILE A 88 19.22 -7.40 2.03
CA ILE A 88 17.87 -7.19 1.50
C ILE A 88 17.41 -8.43 0.73
N VAL A 89 18.26 -9.02 -0.11
CA VAL A 89 17.93 -10.21 -0.91
C VAL A 89 17.67 -11.44 -0.05
N ILE A 90 18.41 -11.63 1.05
CA ILE A 90 18.18 -12.73 2.01
C ILE A 90 16.96 -12.45 2.91
N SER A 91 16.71 -11.19 3.24
CA SER A 91 15.57 -10.81 4.08
C SER A 91 14.25 -10.86 3.29
N PHE A 92 14.27 -10.55 2.00
CA PHE A 92 13.09 -10.53 1.14
C PHE A 92 12.26 -11.84 1.14
N PRO A 93 12.85 -13.05 0.98
CA PRO A 93 12.11 -14.30 1.07
C PRO A 93 11.50 -14.54 2.45
N ILE A 94 12.15 -14.07 3.53
CA ILE A 94 11.63 -14.17 4.90
C ILE A 94 10.41 -13.26 5.09
N TRP A 95 10.50 -12.00 4.66
CA TRP A 95 9.37 -11.07 4.71
C TRP A 95 8.20 -11.54 3.83
N PHE A 96 8.49 -12.14 2.68
CA PHE A 96 7.48 -12.70 1.79
C PHE A 96 6.75 -13.90 2.42
N SER A 97 7.49 -14.86 2.98
CA SER A 97 6.89 -15.99 3.72
C SER A 97 6.08 -15.52 4.92
N LEU A 98 6.58 -14.53 5.67
CA LEU A 98 5.88 -13.97 6.82
C LEU A 98 4.58 -13.26 6.40
N ALA A 99 4.59 -12.53 5.29
CA ALA A 99 3.40 -11.90 4.74
C ALA A 99 2.34 -12.94 4.35
N ILE A 100 2.74 -14.05 3.72
CA ILE A 100 1.83 -15.16 3.39
C ILE A 100 1.19 -15.74 4.65
N VAL A 101 1.99 -15.99 5.69
CA VAL A 101 1.48 -16.49 6.98
C VAL A 101 0.49 -15.50 7.59
N ALA A 102 0.81 -14.20 7.60
CA ALA A 102 -0.08 -13.18 8.13
C ALA A 102 -1.44 -13.16 7.39
N VAL A 103 -1.42 -13.23 6.05
CA VAL A 103 -2.65 -13.30 5.24
C VAL A 103 -3.42 -14.58 5.52
N ALA A 104 -2.74 -15.73 5.62
CA ALA A 104 -3.38 -17.01 5.94
C ALA A 104 -4.04 -16.99 7.32
N VAL A 105 -3.42 -16.38 8.33
CA VAL A 105 -4.00 -16.23 9.67
C VAL A 105 -5.25 -15.35 9.63
N VAL A 106 -5.21 -14.21 8.94
CA VAL A 106 -6.39 -13.33 8.79
C VAL A 106 -7.52 -14.06 8.07
N LEU A 107 -7.22 -14.78 6.99
CA LEU A 107 -8.21 -15.59 6.27
C LEU A 107 -8.79 -16.70 7.15
N SER A 108 -7.96 -17.39 7.94
CA SER A 108 -8.42 -18.42 8.87
C SER A 108 -9.41 -17.87 9.90
N ILE A 109 -9.09 -16.71 10.49
CA ILE A 109 -10.00 -16.02 11.43
C ILE A 109 -11.33 -15.67 10.74
N TYR A 110 -11.27 -15.17 9.49
CA TYR A 110 -12.47 -14.85 8.73
C TYR A 110 -13.34 -16.08 8.44
N VAL A 111 -12.73 -17.19 8.04
CA VAL A 111 -13.43 -18.46 7.80
C VAL A 111 -14.05 -19.00 9.09
N LEU A 112 -13.34 -18.94 10.21
CA LEU A 112 -13.87 -19.35 11.52
C LEU A 112 -15.10 -18.50 11.91
N LEU A 113 -15.04 -17.19 11.72
CA LEU A 113 -16.17 -16.29 11.98
C LEU A 113 -17.39 -16.67 11.12
N LEU A 114 -17.16 -16.94 9.81
CA LEU A 114 -18.23 -17.35 8.91
C LEU A 114 -18.81 -18.71 9.31
N ALA A 115 -17.96 -19.67 9.68
CA ALA A 115 -18.38 -21.00 10.11
C ALA A 115 -19.21 -20.94 11.41
N THR A 116 -18.78 -20.16 12.40
CA THR A 116 -19.55 -19.95 13.64
C THR A 116 -20.89 -19.29 13.34
N PHE A 117 -20.92 -18.31 12.44
CA PHE A 117 -22.17 -17.68 12.01
C PHE A 117 -23.14 -18.69 11.37
N LEU A 118 -22.65 -19.50 10.44
CA LEU A 118 -23.46 -20.54 9.78
C LEU A 118 -23.95 -21.59 10.79
N LEU A 119 -23.09 -22.08 11.68
CA LEU A 119 -23.45 -23.03 12.73
C LEU A 119 -24.58 -22.49 13.61
N LEU A 120 -24.48 -21.22 14.02
CA LEU A 120 -25.49 -20.58 14.85
C LEU A 120 -26.87 -20.56 14.15
N TRP A 121 -26.91 -20.22 12.86
CA TRP A 121 -28.13 -20.24 12.07
C TRP A 121 -28.69 -21.65 11.83
N ILE A 122 -27.82 -22.63 11.61
CA ILE A 122 -28.22 -24.03 11.45
C ILE A 122 -28.88 -24.53 12.74
N VAL A 123 -28.28 -24.27 13.91
CA VAL A 123 -28.86 -24.70 15.19
C VAL A 123 -30.20 -24.01 15.45
N PHE A 124 -30.32 -22.72 15.10
CA PHE A 124 -31.61 -22.05 15.16
C PHE A 124 -32.65 -22.71 14.25
N ALA A 125 -32.29 -23.02 13.00
CA ALA A 125 -33.19 -23.67 12.05
C ALA A 125 -33.63 -25.07 12.52
N THR A 126 -32.72 -25.86 13.10
CA THR A 126 -33.06 -27.19 13.62
C THR A 126 -33.97 -27.11 14.84
N LEU A 127 -33.80 -26.12 15.73
CA LEU A 127 -34.71 -25.91 16.86
C LEU A 127 -36.11 -25.53 16.41
N VAL A 128 -36.24 -24.67 15.39
CA VAL A 128 -37.54 -24.31 14.81
C VAL A 128 -38.18 -25.55 14.17
N ALA A 129 -37.42 -26.30 13.37
CA ALA A 129 -37.91 -27.52 12.74
C ALA A 129 -38.36 -28.56 13.77
N LEU A 130 -37.60 -28.73 14.86
CA LEU A 130 -37.94 -29.64 15.95
C LEU A 130 -39.23 -29.21 16.65
N SER A 131 -39.42 -27.91 16.90
CA SER A 131 -40.64 -27.39 17.51
C SER A 131 -41.86 -27.67 16.64
N VAL A 132 -41.78 -27.39 15.33
CA VAL A 132 -42.87 -27.66 14.38
C VAL A 132 -43.17 -29.16 14.26
N ALA A 133 -42.13 -29.98 14.11
CA ALA A 133 -42.27 -31.44 14.05
C ALA A 133 -42.93 -31.99 15.32
N SER A 134 -42.51 -31.51 16.49
CA SER A 134 -43.06 -31.95 17.78
C SER A 134 -44.55 -31.60 17.93
N VAL A 135 -45.01 -30.45 17.40
CA VAL A 135 -46.45 -30.10 17.40
C VAL A 135 -47.26 -31.05 16.53
N VAL A 136 -46.77 -31.38 15.33
CA VAL A 136 -47.45 -32.29 14.41
C VAL A 136 -47.49 -33.71 14.99
N THR A 137 -46.34 -34.23 15.44
CA THR A 137 -46.26 -35.57 16.04
C THR A 137 -47.06 -35.64 17.34
N GLY A 138 -47.01 -34.61 18.19
CA GLY A 138 -47.80 -34.52 19.41
C GLY A 138 -49.31 -34.56 19.13
N SER A 139 -49.78 -33.93 18.05
CA SER A 139 -51.19 -33.98 17.62
C SER A 139 -51.65 -35.39 17.25
N VAL A 140 -50.81 -36.15 16.54
CA VAL A 140 -51.13 -37.52 16.12
C VAL A 140 -51.08 -38.50 17.29
N VAL A 141 -50.04 -38.40 18.12
CA VAL A 141 -49.83 -39.32 19.26
C VAL A 141 -50.87 -39.11 20.36
N LEU A 142 -51.44 -37.90 20.51
CA LEU A 142 -52.48 -37.63 21.50
C LEU A 142 -53.72 -38.53 21.34
N PHE A 143 -54.02 -38.99 20.10
CA PHE A 143 -55.15 -39.86 19.81
C PHE A 143 -54.91 -41.33 20.19
N SER A 144 -53.65 -41.76 20.22
CA SER A 144 -53.27 -43.14 20.54
C SER A 144 -52.87 -43.29 22.00
N GLU A 145 -52.02 -42.39 22.51
CA GLU A 145 -51.51 -42.39 23.87
C GLU A 145 -51.47 -40.95 24.44
N PRO A 146 -52.46 -40.56 25.26
CA PRO A 146 -52.60 -39.17 25.69
C PRO A 146 -51.46 -38.71 26.60
N LEU A 147 -50.88 -39.58 27.43
CA LEU A 147 -49.78 -39.23 28.34
C LEU A 147 -48.51 -38.88 27.55
N THR A 148 -48.18 -39.67 26.53
CA THR A 148 -47.02 -39.50 25.65
C THR A 148 -47.20 -38.27 24.75
N GLY A 149 -48.43 -38.01 24.28
CA GLY A 149 -48.77 -36.81 23.52
C GLY A 149 -48.50 -35.51 24.31
N VAL A 150 -48.95 -35.42 25.57
CA VAL A 150 -48.71 -34.24 26.43
C VAL A 150 -47.22 -34.02 26.68
N ALA A 151 -46.43 -35.08 26.86
CA ALA A 151 -44.98 -34.97 27.02
C ALA A 151 -44.30 -34.38 25.77
N VAL A 152 -44.75 -34.76 24.56
CA VAL A 152 -44.23 -34.22 23.29
C VAL A 152 -44.58 -32.73 23.11
N TYR A 153 -45.74 -32.28 23.58
CA TYR A 153 -46.06 -30.83 23.63
C TYR A 153 -45.17 -30.06 24.61
N GLY A 154 -44.75 -30.69 25.72
CA GLY A 154 -43.73 -30.14 26.61
C GLY A 154 -42.41 -29.89 25.89
N ILE A 155 -41.96 -30.84 25.08
CA ILE A 155 -40.75 -30.71 24.25
C ILE A 155 -40.94 -29.62 23.17
N ALA A 156 -42.13 -29.54 22.57
CA ALA A 156 -42.45 -28.52 21.57
C ALA A 156 -42.39 -27.09 22.14
N SER A 157 -42.92 -26.88 23.34
CA SER A 157 -42.90 -25.57 24.02
C SER A 157 -41.52 -25.20 24.55
N ALA A 158 -40.75 -26.16 25.08
CA ALA A 158 -39.37 -25.93 25.52
C ALA A 158 -38.45 -25.58 24.34
N SER A 159 -38.58 -26.29 23.21
CA SER A 159 -37.82 -25.98 21.98
C SER A 159 -38.22 -24.64 21.36
N ALA A 160 -39.51 -24.28 21.38
CA ALA A 160 -39.97 -22.96 20.96
C ALA A 160 -39.38 -21.83 21.83
N GLY A 161 -39.39 -22.00 23.15
CA GLY A 161 -38.80 -21.05 24.09
C GLY A 161 -37.29 -20.88 23.87
N LEU A 162 -36.57 -21.98 23.66
CA LEU A 162 -35.13 -21.95 23.38
C LEU A 162 -34.82 -21.25 22.05
N SER A 163 -35.64 -21.46 21.02
CA SER A 163 -35.50 -20.80 19.71
C SER A 163 -35.62 -19.28 19.83
N ILE A 164 -36.58 -18.77 20.63
CA ILE A 164 -36.75 -17.33 20.86
C ILE A 164 -35.52 -16.73 21.56
N LEU A 165 -34.98 -17.40 22.58
CA LEU A 165 -33.75 -16.95 23.26
C LEU A 165 -32.56 -16.95 22.29
N MET A 166 -32.44 -17.97 21.45
CA MET A 166 -31.38 -18.08 20.45
C MET A 166 -31.49 -16.99 19.38
N PHE A 167 -32.70 -16.53 19.03
CA PHE A 167 -32.90 -15.42 18.09
C PHE A 167 -32.26 -14.11 18.60
N PHE A 168 -32.38 -13.81 19.90
CA PHE A 168 -31.69 -12.67 20.50
C PHE A 168 -30.17 -12.86 20.47
N GLY A 169 -29.68 -14.08 20.74
CA GLY A 169 -28.27 -14.45 20.60
C GLY A 169 -27.75 -14.23 19.18
N CYS A 170 -28.48 -14.69 18.15
CA CYS A 170 -28.18 -14.48 16.74
C CYS A 170 -28.11 -12.99 16.40
N LYS A 171 -29.05 -12.17 16.89
CA LYS A 171 -29.06 -10.73 16.62
C LYS A 171 -27.82 -10.03 17.19
N VAL A 172 -27.38 -10.43 18.37
CA VAL A 172 -26.14 -9.93 18.99
C VAL A 172 -24.93 -10.41 18.19
N ALA A 173 -24.84 -11.70 17.87
CA ALA A 173 -23.76 -12.27 17.08
C ALA A 173 -23.59 -11.58 15.71
N THR A 174 -24.69 -11.35 14.98
CA THR A 174 -24.66 -10.65 13.69
C THR A 174 -24.12 -9.22 13.84
N ARG A 175 -24.50 -8.49 14.89
CA ARG A 175 -23.95 -7.14 15.14
C ARG A 175 -22.45 -7.17 15.43
N TYR A 176 -21.97 -8.14 16.21
CA TYR A 176 -20.55 -8.31 16.49
C TYR A 176 -19.76 -8.65 15.23
N ILE A 177 -20.27 -9.55 14.40
CA ILE A 177 -19.63 -9.93 13.13
C ILE A 177 -19.57 -8.74 12.16
N LEU A 178 -20.64 -7.93 12.08
CA LEU A 178 -20.64 -6.72 11.24
C LEU A 178 -19.70 -5.62 11.76
N LYS A 179 -19.49 -5.53 13.08
CA LYS A 179 -18.47 -4.62 13.64
C LYS A 179 -17.08 -5.15 13.31
N LEU A 180 -16.80 -6.42 13.58
CA LEU A 180 -15.52 -7.05 13.29
C LEU A 180 -15.14 -6.96 11.81
N SER A 181 -16.09 -7.15 10.89
CA SER A 181 -15.81 -7.01 9.46
C SER A 181 -15.50 -5.57 9.06
N LYS A 182 -16.22 -4.59 9.63
CA LYS A 182 -15.90 -3.16 9.43
C LYS A 182 -14.54 -2.80 10.00
N ASP A 183 -14.23 -3.25 11.21
CA ASP A 183 -12.97 -2.95 11.88
C ASP A 183 -11.80 -3.60 11.14
N LEU A 184 -11.94 -4.83 10.66
CA LEU A 184 -10.96 -5.48 9.78
C LEU A 184 -10.78 -4.71 8.46
N ALA A 185 -11.87 -4.28 7.82
CA ALA A 185 -11.79 -3.51 6.58
C ALA A 185 -11.12 -2.15 6.78
N VAL A 186 -11.43 -1.44 7.87
CA VAL A 186 -10.79 -0.17 8.23
C VAL A 186 -9.33 -0.38 8.59
N TRP A 187 -8.99 -1.45 9.31
CA TRP A 187 -7.61 -1.78 9.65
C TRP A 187 -6.78 -2.09 8.40
N ILE A 188 -7.28 -2.91 7.47
CA ILE A 188 -6.64 -3.19 6.18
C ILE A 188 -6.44 -1.89 5.39
N LYS A 189 -7.48 -1.05 5.31
CA LYS A 189 -7.42 0.24 4.62
C LYS A 189 -6.35 1.16 5.23
N ASN A 190 -6.30 1.25 6.56
CA ASN A 190 -5.32 2.07 7.27
C ASN A 190 -3.89 1.54 7.09
N LEU A 191 -3.72 0.21 6.98
CA LEU A 191 -2.42 -0.41 6.70
C LEU A 191 -1.92 -0.04 5.30
N PHE A 192 -2.82 0.05 4.31
CA PHE A 192 -2.50 0.42 2.94
C PHE A 192 -2.24 1.93 2.79
N ILE A 193 -3.07 2.78 3.40
CA ILE A 193 -2.92 4.25 3.30
C ILE A 193 -1.69 4.75 4.05
N LYS A 194 -1.30 4.13 5.16
CA LYS A 194 -0.04 4.48 5.85
C LYS A 194 1.21 4.24 5.00
N LYS A 195 1.15 3.40 3.97
CA LYS A 195 2.28 3.11 3.08
C LYS A 195 2.49 4.15 1.97
N GLU A 196 1.54 5.03 1.69
CA GLU A 196 1.70 6.09 0.67
C GLU A 196 2.36 7.37 1.20
N VAL A 197 2.55 7.51 2.52
CA VAL A 197 3.08 8.74 3.14
C VAL A 197 4.54 8.58 3.63
N ALA A 198 5.21 7.47 3.31
CA ALA A 198 6.59 7.21 3.71
C ALA A 198 7.51 7.08 2.50
#